data_AF-U5D936-F1
#
_entry.id   AF-U5D936-F1
#
_cell.length_a   1.000
_cell.length_b   1.000
_cell.length_c   1.000
_cell.angle_alpha   90.00
_cell.angle_beta   90.00
_cell.angle_gamma   90.00
#
_symmetry.space_group_name_H-M   'P 1'
#
loop_
_entity.id
_entity.type
_entity.pdbx_description
1 polymer ?
#
loop_
_entity_poly.entity_id
_entity_poly.type
_entity_poly.pdbx_seq_one_letter_code
_entity_poly.pdbx_strand_id
1 'polypeptide(L)'
;MESGSEKNVEAVMDGSKIRDLVESDEVFNKFVERKFEELDHNRDGKLSPQDLRPALTDIGAALGLPAQGSSPDSDHIYDEVLSEFTHGNSGEVSKSQFKEVLSDILLGMAAGLKRDPIVILRIDGQDLSEFLKGPGFEPHAISVFSQIESTGTMLDYVESALHNFSVDHGMPPPSDPWVTSKVIEPALEANASCLEERNVTQEGFVESLKKVIESIALHLKEDPVIVAHSGNTFDGSSIKRLLSNKYELDKAMETTWKSLPKDRHERMSKEYLRVAYDIVAPAAGLPPYGAVNQVDEVVNEVFKMVKADEAGSCNEAEFNKLILEILGDIMLQLEGNPVTVSSNAVVNEPEAPTFLPAASNHGESE
;
A
#
# COMPACT_ATOMS: atom_id res chain seq x y z
N MET A 1 8.52 34.99 22.40
CA MET A 1 7.38 34.23 21.82
C MET A 1 7.91 33.62 20.54
N GLU A 2 8.62 32.50 20.67
CA GLU A 2 8.97 31.66 19.53
C GLU A 2 7.74 30.81 19.22
N SER A 3 7.09 31.09 18.10
CA SER A 3 6.15 30.15 17.50
C SER A 3 6.97 29.00 16.93
N GLY A 4 7.09 27.92 17.70
CA GLY A 4 7.57 26.65 17.17
C GLY A 4 6.59 26.22 16.08
N SER A 5 7.02 26.25 14.83
CA SER A 5 6.38 25.48 13.76
C SER A 5 6.48 24.02 14.18
N GLU A 6 5.42 23.45 14.72
CA GLU A 6 5.28 22.00 14.81
C GLU A 6 5.43 21.48 13.38
N LYS A 7 6.59 20.89 13.09
CA LYS A 7 6.83 20.23 11.81
C LYS A 7 5.72 19.20 11.63
N ASN A 8 5.10 19.16 10.46
CA ASN A 8 4.26 18.06 10.02
C ASN A 8 4.94 16.75 10.46
N VAL A 9 4.26 15.99 11.32
CA VAL A 9 4.76 14.69 11.78
C VAL A 9 4.60 13.75 10.61
N GLU A 10 5.61 13.75 9.74
CA GLU A 10 5.76 12.77 8.68
C GLU A 10 6.51 11.58 9.29
N ALA A 11 5.76 10.55 9.68
CA ALA A 11 6.35 9.32 10.18
C ALA A 11 6.30 8.26 9.09
N VAL A 12 7.46 7.81 8.63
CA VAL A 12 7.56 6.75 7.62
C VAL A 12 7.66 5.39 8.30
N MET A 13 6.76 4.49 7.94
CA MET A 13 6.74 3.09 8.37
C MET A 13 7.34 2.23 7.25
N ASP A 14 8.64 1.99 7.33
CA ASP A 14 9.45 1.31 6.30
C ASP A 14 9.87 -0.12 6.69
N GLY A 15 9.29 -0.64 7.78
CA GLY A 15 9.61 -1.97 8.31
C GLY A 15 10.96 -2.09 9.02
N SER A 16 11.78 -1.03 9.11
CA SER A 16 13.09 -1.06 9.78
C SER A 16 12.99 -1.55 11.22
N LYS A 17 12.06 -1.00 12.01
CA LYS A 17 11.84 -1.41 13.40
C LYS A 17 11.44 -2.88 13.56
N ILE A 18 10.69 -3.44 12.59
CA ILE A 18 10.32 -4.85 12.61
C ILE A 18 11.55 -5.71 12.35
N ARG A 19 12.37 -5.34 11.35
CA ARG A 19 13.64 -6.02 11.08
C ARG A 19 14.58 -5.95 12.28
N ASP A 20 14.76 -4.77 12.88
CA ASP A 20 15.63 -4.57 14.04
C ASP A 20 15.18 -5.41 15.26
N LEU A 21 13.86 -5.56 15.44
CA LEU A 21 13.29 -6.46 16.47
C LEU A 21 13.71 -7.90 16.22
N VAL A 22 13.55 -8.41 15.00
CA VAL A 22 13.81 -9.83 14.66
C VAL A 22 15.31 -10.14 14.64
N GLU A 23 16.15 -9.22 14.16
CA GLU A 23 17.61 -9.37 14.14
C GLU A 23 18.23 -9.33 15.54
N SER A 24 17.55 -8.73 16.52
CA SER A 24 17.96 -8.73 17.92
C SER A 24 17.54 -10.03 18.60
N ASP A 25 18.41 -11.04 18.56
CA ASP A 25 18.16 -12.36 19.14
C ASP A 25 17.62 -12.32 20.57
N GLU A 26 18.15 -11.46 21.45
CA GLU A 26 17.71 -11.40 22.84
C GLU A 26 16.29 -10.82 22.98
N VAL A 27 16.00 -9.71 22.28
CA VAL A 27 14.70 -9.03 22.36
C VAL A 27 13.64 -9.89 21.68
N PHE A 28 13.95 -10.46 20.52
CA PHE A 28 13.05 -11.34 19.81
C PHE A 28 12.75 -12.61 20.60
N ASN A 29 13.76 -13.25 21.21
CA ASN A 29 13.53 -14.44 22.05
C ASN A 29 12.61 -14.13 23.25
N LYS A 30 12.77 -12.96 23.90
CA LYS A 30 11.88 -12.53 24.99
C LYS A 30 10.45 -12.28 24.50
N PHE A 31 10.32 -11.64 23.34
CA PHE A 31 9.01 -11.40 22.71
C PHE A 31 8.29 -12.70 22.37
N VAL A 32 9.00 -13.63 21.72
CA VAL A 32 8.52 -14.95 21.35
C VAL A 32 8.12 -15.75 22.57
N GLU A 33 8.94 -15.75 23.64
CA GLU A 33 8.62 -16.47 24.87
C GLU A 33 7.30 -16.01 25.48
N ARG A 34 7.17 -14.70 25.69
CA ARG A 34 5.93 -14.12 26.23
C ARG A 34 4.71 -14.46 25.36
N LYS A 35 4.84 -14.32 24.03
CA LYS A 35 3.74 -14.62 23.11
C LYS A 35 3.40 -16.10 23.06
N PHE A 36 4.38 -16.99 23.15
CA PHE A 36 4.16 -18.43 23.22
C PHE A 36 3.43 -18.81 24.52
N GLU A 37 3.85 -18.27 25.67
CA GLU A 37 3.18 -18.50 26.96
C GLU A 37 1.75 -17.97 27.00
N GLU A 38 1.46 -16.85 26.31
CA GLU A 38 0.11 -16.31 26.17
C GLU A 38 -0.81 -17.23 25.35
N LEU A 39 -0.26 -17.99 24.40
CA LEU A 39 -1.02 -18.89 23.53
C LEU A 39 -1.11 -20.33 24.07
N ASP A 40 -0.08 -20.81 24.78
CA ASP A 40 -0.02 -22.15 25.39
C ASP A 40 -0.86 -22.22 26.68
N HIS A 41 -2.19 -22.22 26.52
CA HIS A 41 -3.14 -22.18 27.63
C HIS A 41 -3.07 -23.44 28.51
N ASN A 42 -2.78 -24.60 27.92
CA ASN A 42 -2.72 -25.88 28.62
C ASN A 42 -1.32 -26.16 29.23
N ARG A 43 -0.31 -25.34 28.89
CA ARG A 43 1.08 -25.42 29.35
C ARG A 43 1.73 -26.76 29.05
N ASP A 44 1.39 -27.36 27.92
CA ASP A 44 2.01 -28.61 27.47
C ASP A 44 3.33 -28.39 26.70
N GLY A 45 3.71 -27.12 26.50
CA GLY A 45 4.93 -26.71 25.82
C GLY A 45 4.79 -26.69 24.30
N LYS A 46 3.57 -26.76 23.77
CA LYS A 46 3.26 -26.79 22.34
C LYS A 46 1.98 -26.01 22.04
N LEU A 47 1.86 -25.52 20.82
CA LEU A 47 0.68 -24.81 20.36
C LEU A 47 -0.11 -25.69 19.39
N SER A 48 -1.35 -26.01 19.74
CA SER A 48 -2.27 -26.64 18.81
C SER A 48 -2.84 -25.60 17.84
N PRO A 49 -3.41 -26.05 16.70
CA PRO A 49 -4.25 -25.20 15.86
C PRO A 49 -5.31 -24.39 16.61
N GLN A 50 -5.84 -24.91 17.72
CA GLN A 50 -6.87 -24.22 18.49
C GLN A 50 -6.29 -23.07 19.33
N ASP A 51 -5.02 -23.17 19.71
CA ASP A 51 -4.30 -22.14 20.48
C ASP A 51 -3.89 -20.96 19.59
N LEU A 52 -3.57 -21.22 18.31
CA LEU A 52 -3.15 -20.20 17.34
C LEU A 52 -4.33 -19.40 16.74
N ARG A 53 -5.51 -20.03 16.60
CA ARG A 53 -6.68 -19.44 15.93
C ARG A 53 -7.15 -18.09 16.53
N PRO A 54 -7.23 -17.92 17.85
CA PRO A 54 -7.63 -16.63 18.44
C PRO A 54 -6.68 -15.50 18.04
N ALA A 55 -5.36 -15.71 18.16
CA ALA A 55 -4.38 -14.71 17.78
C ALA A 55 -4.42 -14.39 16.29
N LEU A 56 -4.60 -15.41 15.43
CA LEU A 56 -4.72 -15.20 14.00
C LEU A 56 -5.99 -14.41 13.64
N THR A 57 -7.09 -14.66 14.36
CA THR A 57 -8.35 -13.91 14.19
C THR A 57 -8.19 -12.45 14.60
N ASP A 58 -7.54 -12.20 15.74
CA ASP A 58 -7.28 -10.83 16.22
C ASP A 58 -6.37 -10.07 15.26
N ILE A 59 -5.33 -10.72 14.72
CA ILE A 59 -4.44 -10.14 13.71
C ILE A 59 -5.22 -9.88 12.42
N GLY A 60 -6.02 -10.83 11.95
CA GLY A 60 -6.83 -10.67 10.76
C GLY A 60 -7.77 -9.46 10.89
N ALA A 61 -8.47 -9.35 12.02
CA ALA A 61 -9.33 -8.21 12.32
C ALA A 61 -8.56 -6.89 12.36
N ALA A 62 -7.37 -6.86 12.99
CA ALA A 62 -6.51 -5.68 13.03
C ALA A 62 -5.99 -5.25 11.65
N LEU A 63 -5.82 -6.21 10.74
CA LEU A 63 -5.43 -5.97 9.34
C LEU A 63 -6.63 -5.70 8.42
N GLY A 64 -7.86 -5.66 8.97
CA GLY A 64 -9.07 -5.46 8.18
C GLY A 64 -9.45 -6.65 7.29
N LEU A 65 -8.90 -7.85 7.56
CA LEU A 65 -9.34 -9.07 6.91
C LEU A 65 -10.78 -9.40 7.33
N PRO A 66 -11.58 -10.01 6.43
CA PRO A 66 -12.88 -10.53 6.80
C PRO A 66 -12.77 -11.52 7.97
N ALA A 67 -13.82 -11.62 8.78
CA ALA A 67 -13.83 -12.54 9.90
C ALA A 67 -13.81 -13.99 9.41
N GLN A 68 -13.04 -14.86 10.08
CA GLN A 68 -13.10 -16.29 9.80
C GLN A 68 -14.55 -16.81 9.90
N GLY A 69 -15.00 -17.55 8.89
CA GLY A 69 -16.36 -18.05 8.71
C GLY A 69 -17.27 -17.15 7.88
N SER A 70 -16.82 -15.96 7.45
CA SER A 70 -17.65 -15.06 6.64
C SER A 70 -17.80 -15.52 5.18
N SER A 71 -16.78 -16.18 4.63
CA SER A 71 -16.78 -16.71 3.27
C SER A 71 -15.77 -17.84 3.11
N PRO A 72 -15.93 -18.74 2.11
CA PRO A 72 -14.95 -19.78 1.81
C PRO A 72 -13.54 -19.24 1.53
N ASP A 73 -13.44 -18.09 0.86
CA ASP A 73 -12.16 -17.45 0.55
C ASP A 73 -11.47 -16.91 1.81
N SER A 74 -12.24 -16.33 2.73
CA SER A 74 -11.72 -15.90 4.02
C SER A 74 -11.19 -17.09 4.81
N ASP A 75 -11.97 -18.16 4.91
CA ASP A 75 -11.57 -19.38 5.62
C ASP A 75 -10.28 -19.98 5.05
N HIS A 76 -10.15 -19.98 3.72
CA HIS A 76 -8.95 -20.42 3.03
C HIS A 76 -7.71 -19.61 3.44
N ILE A 77 -7.81 -18.28 3.54
CA ILE A 77 -6.69 -17.42 3.98
C ILE A 77 -6.24 -17.80 5.41
N TYR A 78 -7.18 -17.96 6.34
CA TYR A 78 -6.85 -18.33 7.72
C TYR A 78 -6.26 -19.74 7.81
N ASP A 79 -6.79 -20.70 7.06
CA ASP A 79 -6.29 -22.08 7.06
C ASP A 79 -4.90 -22.19 6.39
N GLU A 80 -4.63 -21.41 5.36
CA GLU A 80 -3.31 -21.35 4.70
C GLU A 80 -2.24 -20.82 5.66
N VAL A 81 -2.50 -19.69 6.35
CA VAL A 81 -1.56 -19.15 7.34
C VAL A 81 -1.35 -20.12 8.50
N LEU A 82 -2.41 -20.78 8.96
CA LEU A 82 -2.30 -21.79 10.01
C LEU A 82 -1.45 -22.99 9.54
N SER A 83 -1.55 -23.38 8.27
CA SER A 83 -0.77 -24.47 7.70
C SER A 83 0.72 -24.19 7.61
N GLU A 84 1.12 -22.92 7.48
CA GLU A 84 2.52 -22.49 7.55
C GLU A 84 3.11 -22.72 8.95
N PHE A 85 2.35 -22.43 10.01
CA PHE A 85 2.79 -22.73 11.38
C PHE A 85 2.94 -24.24 11.64
N THR A 86 2.11 -25.07 11.01
CA THR A 86 2.12 -26.51 11.22
C THR A 86 2.91 -27.30 10.17
N HIS A 87 3.52 -26.63 9.18
CA HIS A 87 4.19 -27.22 8.01
C HIS A 87 3.33 -28.27 7.30
N GLY A 88 2.02 -28.02 7.18
CA GLY A 88 1.06 -28.93 6.56
C GLY A 88 0.75 -30.22 7.34
N ASN A 89 1.27 -30.37 8.57
CA ASN A 89 0.89 -31.47 9.46
C ASN A 89 -0.26 -31.02 10.38
N SER A 90 -1.11 -31.94 10.85
CA SER A 90 -2.11 -31.64 11.90
C SER A 90 -1.48 -31.57 13.31
N GLY A 91 -0.16 -31.32 13.38
CA GLY A 91 0.66 -31.48 14.56
C GLY A 91 0.75 -30.22 15.42
N GLU A 92 1.04 -30.45 16.69
CA GLU A 92 1.35 -29.43 17.69
C GLU A 92 2.66 -28.70 17.31
N VAL A 93 2.68 -27.38 17.45
CA VAL A 93 3.80 -26.50 17.08
C VAL A 93 4.71 -26.28 18.30
N SER A 94 5.98 -26.66 18.18
CA SER A 94 6.98 -26.36 19.22
C SER A 94 7.36 -24.88 19.25
N LYS A 95 7.88 -24.41 20.38
CA LYS A 95 8.39 -23.04 20.52
C LYS A 95 9.44 -22.65 19.47
N SER A 96 10.32 -23.58 19.09
CA SER A 96 11.32 -23.32 18.02
C SER A 96 10.66 -23.11 16.67
N GLN A 97 9.66 -23.92 16.32
CA GLN A 97 8.90 -23.77 15.07
C GLN A 97 8.10 -22.47 15.07
N PHE A 98 7.43 -22.16 16.18
CA PHE A 98 6.71 -20.89 16.33
C PHE A 98 7.65 -19.68 16.15
N LYS A 99 8.85 -19.73 16.73
CA LYS A 99 9.87 -18.68 16.56
C LYS A 99 10.26 -18.50 15.09
N GLU A 100 10.55 -19.59 14.40
CA GLU A 100 11.02 -19.59 13.00
C GLU A 100 9.95 -19.00 12.08
N VAL A 101 8.73 -19.52 12.15
CA VAL A 101 7.61 -19.05 11.32
C VAL A 101 7.27 -17.58 11.62
N LEU A 102 7.25 -17.18 12.90
CA LEU A 102 7.02 -15.79 13.27
C LEU A 102 8.12 -14.85 12.77
N SER A 103 9.39 -15.31 12.79
CA SER A 103 10.51 -14.57 12.23
C SER A 103 10.34 -14.34 10.72
N ASP A 104 10.01 -15.39 9.98
CA ASP A 104 9.84 -15.33 8.53
C ASP A 104 8.67 -14.40 8.14
N ILE A 105 7.55 -14.47 8.85
CA ILE A 105 6.40 -13.59 8.64
C ILE A 105 6.79 -12.12 8.91
N LEU A 106 7.44 -11.82 10.04
CA LEU A 106 7.81 -10.46 10.40
C LEU A 106 8.86 -9.89 9.44
N LEU A 107 9.84 -10.69 9.01
CA LEU A 107 10.81 -10.28 7.98
C LEU A 107 10.15 -10.08 6.63
N GLY A 108 9.16 -10.90 6.27
CA GLY A 108 8.31 -10.70 5.09
C GLY A 108 7.55 -9.38 5.13
N MET A 109 6.92 -9.05 6.27
CA MET A 109 6.26 -7.76 6.50
C MET A 109 7.25 -6.59 6.42
N ALA A 110 8.42 -6.72 7.04
CA ALA A 110 9.47 -5.70 6.99
C ALA A 110 9.98 -5.46 5.57
N ALA A 111 10.15 -6.53 4.78
CA ALA A 111 10.52 -6.44 3.38
C ALA A 111 9.40 -5.79 2.54
N GLY A 112 8.14 -6.13 2.81
CA GLY A 112 6.96 -5.50 2.21
C GLY A 112 6.91 -4.00 2.48
N LEU A 113 7.00 -3.57 3.73
CA LEU A 113 7.01 -2.15 4.12
C LEU A 113 8.25 -1.39 3.62
N LYS A 114 9.39 -2.07 3.46
CA LYS A 114 10.56 -1.47 2.84
C LYS A 114 10.34 -1.18 1.35
N ARG A 115 9.57 -2.03 0.67
CA ARG A 115 9.20 -1.86 -0.75
C ARG A 115 8.12 -0.79 -0.88
N ASP A 116 7.08 -0.90 -0.05
CA ASP A 116 5.87 -0.08 -0.07
C ASP A 116 5.69 0.59 1.31
N PRO A 117 6.41 1.69 1.61
CA PRO A 117 6.35 2.33 2.92
C PRO A 117 5.01 3.05 3.13
N ILE A 118 4.52 3.00 4.36
CA ILE A 118 3.33 3.75 4.78
C ILE A 118 3.79 5.05 5.45
N VAL A 119 3.37 6.18 4.90
CA VAL A 119 3.65 7.52 5.43
C VAL A 119 2.45 7.98 6.26
N ILE A 120 2.67 8.26 7.54
CA ILE A 120 1.67 8.91 8.39
C ILE A 120 1.81 10.41 8.19
N LEU A 121 0.77 11.03 7.65
CA LEU A 121 0.66 12.45 7.37
C LEU A 121 -0.29 13.10 8.36
N ARG A 122 0.09 14.26 8.90
CA ARG A 122 -0.83 15.14 9.62
C ARG A 122 -1.28 16.25 8.70
N ILE A 123 -2.55 16.26 8.35
CA ILE A 123 -3.16 17.24 7.44
C ILE A 123 -3.91 18.28 8.25
N ASP A 124 -3.40 19.52 8.25
CA ASP A 124 -3.96 20.64 9.02
C ASP A 124 -4.43 21.82 8.14
N GLY A 125 -4.54 21.59 6.83
CA GLY A 125 -4.99 22.58 5.86
C GLY A 125 -3.93 23.59 5.40
N GLN A 126 -2.70 23.53 5.91
CA GLN A 126 -1.62 24.41 5.45
C GLN A 126 -1.25 24.12 3.98
N ASP A 127 -0.96 22.88 3.63
CA ASP A 127 -0.60 22.47 2.26
C ASP A 127 -1.75 22.74 1.28
N LEU A 128 -3.00 22.53 1.71
CA LEU A 128 -4.21 22.87 0.94
C LEU A 128 -4.32 24.37 0.69
N SER A 129 -4.04 25.19 1.71
CA SER A 129 -4.01 26.65 1.58
C SER A 129 -2.89 27.14 0.66
N GLU A 130 -1.75 26.46 0.64
CA GLU A 130 -0.64 26.76 -0.27
C GLU A 130 -0.99 26.38 -1.71
N PHE A 131 -1.61 25.22 -1.93
CA PHE A 131 -2.10 24.79 -3.23
C PHE A 131 -3.08 25.80 -3.84
N LEU A 132 -4.04 26.29 -3.06
CA LEU A 132 -5.01 27.31 -3.49
C LEU A 132 -4.38 28.64 -3.92
N LYS A 133 -3.24 29.01 -3.34
CA LYS A 133 -2.48 30.23 -3.69
C LYS A 133 -1.52 30.00 -4.85
N GLY A 134 -1.22 28.74 -5.14
CA GLY A 134 -0.33 28.34 -6.21
C GLY A 134 -0.96 28.50 -7.60
N PRO A 135 -0.13 28.53 -8.66
CA PRO A 135 -0.63 28.60 -10.04
C PRO A 135 -1.31 27.31 -10.53
N GLY A 136 -1.24 26.22 -9.76
CA GLY A 136 -1.79 24.92 -10.12
C GLY A 136 -3.30 24.79 -9.89
N PHE A 137 -3.88 25.58 -8.98
CA PHE A 137 -5.29 25.44 -8.59
C PHE A 137 -6.26 25.74 -9.74
N GLU A 138 -6.15 26.90 -10.39
CA GLU A 138 -7.10 27.29 -11.44
C GLU A 138 -7.10 26.30 -12.63
N PRO A 139 -5.95 25.89 -13.20
CA PRO A 139 -5.92 24.87 -14.25
C PRO A 139 -6.51 23.53 -13.79
N HIS A 140 -6.25 23.14 -12.54
CA HIS A 140 -6.81 21.91 -11.96
C HIS A 140 -8.34 22.00 -11.86
N ALA A 141 -8.87 23.09 -11.29
CA ALA A 141 -10.31 23.31 -11.15
C ALA A 141 -11.03 23.34 -12.51
N ILE A 142 -10.45 24.02 -13.53
CA ILE A 142 -11.02 24.05 -14.88
C ILE A 142 -11.02 22.65 -15.52
N SER A 143 -9.95 21.89 -15.35
CA SER A 143 -9.85 20.50 -15.82
C SER A 143 -10.95 19.64 -15.20
N VAL A 144 -11.10 19.70 -13.87
CA VAL A 144 -12.13 18.97 -13.13
C VAL A 144 -13.53 19.37 -13.60
N PHE A 145 -13.80 20.67 -13.77
CA PHE A 145 -15.08 21.16 -14.27
C PHE A 145 -15.45 20.56 -15.64
N SER A 146 -14.47 20.43 -16.54
CA SER A 146 -14.70 19.86 -17.88
C SER A 146 -14.99 18.36 -17.88
N GLN A 147 -14.62 17.65 -16.81
CA GLN A 147 -14.80 16.20 -16.67
C GLN A 147 -16.07 15.83 -15.90
N ILE A 148 -16.66 16.77 -15.15
CA ILE A 148 -17.89 16.54 -14.38
C ILE A 148 -19.10 16.55 -15.31
N GLU A 149 -19.71 15.39 -15.52
CA GLU A 149 -20.99 15.23 -16.24
C GLU A 149 -22.20 15.44 -15.31
N SER A 150 -22.22 16.54 -14.55
CA SER A 150 -23.37 16.89 -13.71
C SER A 150 -24.37 17.76 -14.47
N THR A 151 -25.65 17.66 -14.13
CA THR A 151 -26.73 18.60 -14.56
C THR A 151 -27.38 19.28 -13.36
N GLY A 152 -26.75 19.17 -12.20
CA GLY A 152 -27.25 19.61 -10.91
C GLY A 152 -27.00 21.09 -10.61
N THR A 153 -27.10 21.39 -9.32
CA THR A 153 -26.73 22.67 -8.70
C THR A 153 -25.22 22.81 -8.57
N MET A 154 -24.74 24.02 -8.27
CA MET A 154 -23.32 24.24 -7.99
C MET A 154 -22.79 23.36 -6.83
N LEU A 155 -23.64 23.01 -5.86
CA LEU A 155 -23.32 22.02 -4.82
C LEU A 155 -22.91 20.67 -5.44
N ASP A 156 -23.71 20.12 -6.36
CA ASP A 156 -23.44 18.82 -7.00
C ASP A 156 -22.10 18.83 -7.76
N TYR A 157 -21.78 19.96 -8.42
CA TYR A 157 -20.49 20.15 -9.08
C TYR A 157 -19.33 20.21 -8.07
N VAL A 158 -19.49 20.96 -6.97
CA VAL A 158 -18.45 21.08 -5.95
C VAL A 158 -18.22 19.75 -5.23
N GLU A 159 -19.26 19.05 -4.80
CA GLU A 159 -19.14 17.72 -4.19
C GLU A 159 -18.41 16.74 -5.11
N SER A 160 -18.79 16.72 -6.41
CA SER A 160 -18.09 15.92 -7.42
C SER A 160 -16.62 16.33 -7.58
N ALA A 161 -16.33 17.63 -7.49
CA ALA A 161 -14.97 18.15 -7.60
C ALA A 161 -14.10 17.79 -6.39
N LEU A 162 -14.65 17.78 -5.17
CA LEU A 162 -13.92 17.42 -3.96
C LEU A 162 -13.33 16.01 -4.04
N HIS A 163 -13.96 15.08 -4.77
CA HIS A 163 -13.42 13.74 -5.01
C HIS A 163 -12.14 13.71 -5.87
N ASN A 164 -11.77 14.81 -6.53
CA ASN A 164 -10.52 14.93 -7.29
C ASN A 164 -9.35 15.44 -6.43
N PHE A 165 -9.62 15.82 -5.18
CA PHE A 165 -8.59 16.21 -4.24
C PHE A 165 -8.09 15.00 -3.45
N SER A 166 -6.81 15.04 -3.14
CA SER A 166 -6.08 13.96 -2.47
C SER A 166 -5.09 14.56 -1.47
N VAL A 167 -4.36 13.69 -0.77
CA VAL A 167 -3.28 14.11 0.14
C VAL A 167 -2.19 14.90 -0.58
N ASP A 168 -2.00 14.71 -1.89
CA ASP A 168 -1.04 15.49 -2.70
C ASP A 168 -1.41 16.97 -2.79
N HIS A 169 -2.69 17.27 -2.59
CA HIS A 169 -3.24 18.62 -2.55
C HIS A 169 -3.36 19.14 -1.11
N GLY A 170 -2.91 18.37 -0.11
CA GLY A 170 -3.10 18.68 1.31
C GLY A 170 -4.52 18.42 1.82
N MET A 171 -5.31 17.58 1.14
CA MET A 171 -6.68 17.26 1.55
C MET A 171 -6.77 15.81 2.06
N PRO A 172 -7.41 15.55 3.22
CA PRO A 172 -7.67 14.19 3.65
C PRO A 172 -8.70 13.51 2.75
N PRO A 173 -8.80 12.17 2.76
CA PRO A 173 -9.72 11.43 1.89
C PRO A 173 -11.18 11.91 2.03
N PRO A 174 -11.78 12.50 0.98
CA PRO A 174 -13.12 13.09 1.09
C PRO A 174 -14.23 12.05 1.27
N SER A 175 -13.95 10.79 0.93
CA SER A 175 -14.84 9.65 1.11
C SER A 175 -14.85 9.09 2.54
N ASP A 176 -13.94 9.53 3.41
CA ASP A 176 -13.92 9.07 4.80
C ASP A 176 -15.10 9.67 5.59
N PRO A 177 -15.92 8.86 6.29
CA PRO A 177 -17.11 9.36 6.99
C PRO A 177 -16.83 10.43 8.04
N TRP A 178 -15.68 10.36 8.73
CA TRP A 178 -15.30 11.36 9.71
C TRP A 178 -14.97 12.68 9.01
N VAL A 179 -14.19 12.63 7.92
CA VAL A 179 -13.83 13.80 7.12
C VAL A 179 -15.06 14.46 6.52
N THR A 180 -15.97 13.66 5.95
CA THR A 180 -17.22 14.17 5.39
C THR A 180 -18.03 14.93 6.45
N SER A 181 -18.28 14.32 7.61
CA SER A 181 -19.14 14.89 8.64
C SER A 181 -18.53 16.02 9.47
N LYS A 182 -17.20 16.05 9.62
CA LYS A 182 -16.51 17.03 10.48
C LYS A 182 -15.83 18.17 9.72
N VAL A 183 -15.48 17.95 8.45
CA VAL A 183 -14.70 18.90 7.67
C VAL A 183 -15.48 19.38 6.44
N ILE A 184 -16.02 18.46 5.64
CA ILE A 184 -16.66 18.80 4.35
C ILE A 184 -18.07 19.38 4.55
N GLU A 185 -18.95 18.69 5.26
CA GLU A 185 -20.34 19.15 5.47
C GLU A 185 -20.40 20.56 6.10
N PRO A 186 -19.64 20.87 7.19
CA PRO A 186 -19.62 22.22 7.74
C PRO A 186 -19.10 23.28 6.75
N ALA A 187 -18.12 22.93 5.92
CA ALA A 187 -17.59 23.83 4.91
C ALA A 187 -18.59 24.12 3.78
N LEU A 188 -19.40 23.13 3.39
CA LEU A 188 -20.49 23.29 2.42
C LEU A 188 -21.62 24.14 3.02
N GLU A 189 -22.02 23.87 4.27
CA GLU A 189 -23.06 24.65 4.97
C GLU A 189 -22.67 26.13 5.13
N ALA A 190 -21.41 26.41 5.47
CA ALA A 190 -20.88 27.77 5.56
C ALA A 190 -20.95 28.53 4.22
N ASN A 191 -21.00 27.80 3.09
CA ASN A 191 -21.05 28.34 1.74
C ASN A 191 -22.39 28.09 1.04
N ALA A 192 -23.44 27.66 1.74
CA ALA A 192 -24.71 27.26 1.14
C ALA A 192 -25.30 28.31 0.18
N SER A 193 -25.18 29.60 0.53
CA SER A 193 -25.73 30.70 -0.28
C SER A 193 -25.13 30.80 -1.69
N CYS A 194 -23.88 30.36 -1.93
CA CYS A 194 -23.29 30.34 -3.27
C CYS A 194 -23.44 28.99 -4.00
N LEU A 195 -23.87 27.94 -3.30
CA LEU A 195 -23.96 26.58 -3.84
C LEU A 195 -25.36 26.21 -4.37
N GLU A 196 -26.39 26.99 -4.04
CA GLU A 196 -27.76 26.79 -4.53
C GLU A 196 -27.98 27.25 -6.00
N GLU A 197 -26.99 27.87 -6.63
CA GLU A 197 -27.09 28.36 -8.01
C GLU A 197 -27.22 27.20 -9.02
N ARG A 198 -28.22 27.29 -9.90
CA ARG A 198 -28.43 26.32 -11.00
C ARG A 198 -27.72 26.68 -12.31
N ASN A 199 -27.30 27.93 -12.47
CA ASN A 199 -26.61 28.38 -13.68
C ASN A 199 -25.09 28.36 -13.44
N VAL A 200 -24.51 27.17 -13.48
CA VAL A 200 -23.10 26.97 -13.20
C VAL A 200 -22.26 27.42 -14.39
N THR A 201 -21.47 28.47 -14.20
CA THR A 201 -20.44 28.92 -15.15
C THR A 201 -19.07 28.40 -14.69
N GLN A 202 -18.10 28.30 -15.60
CA GLN A 202 -16.75 27.87 -15.26
C GLN A 202 -16.12 28.80 -14.21
N GLU A 203 -16.25 30.12 -14.40
CA GLU A 203 -15.71 31.12 -13.47
C GLU A 203 -16.40 31.05 -12.10
N GLY A 204 -17.73 30.93 -12.09
CA GLY A 204 -18.50 30.75 -10.85
C GLY A 204 -18.13 29.48 -10.10
N PHE A 205 -17.90 28.37 -10.82
CA PHE A 205 -17.46 27.11 -10.24
C PHE A 205 -16.09 27.24 -9.59
N VAL A 206 -15.09 27.82 -10.27
CA VAL A 206 -13.73 27.98 -9.73
C VAL A 206 -13.75 28.85 -8.46
N GLU A 207 -14.50 29.95 -8.48
CA GLU A 207 -14.66 30.86 -7.33
C GLU A 207 -15.33 30.15 -6.14
N SER A 208 -16.42 29.40 -6.39
CA SER A 208 -17.15 28.69 -5.33
C SER A 208 -16.36 27.51 -4.77
N LEU A 209 -15.70 26.72 -5.63
CA LEU A 209 -14.82 25.64 -5.20
C LEU A 209 -13.69 26.18 -4.32
N LYS A 210 -13.08 27.31 -4.71
CA LYS A 210 -12.05 27.96 -3.92
C LYS A 210 -12.54 28.32 -2.51
N LYS A 211 -13.72 28.94 -2.38
CA LYS A 211 -14.31 29.31 -1.07
C LYS A 211 -14.59 28.10 -0.19
N VAL A 212 -15.09 27.01 -0.78
CA VAL A 212 -15.34 25.76 -0.04
C VAL A 212 -14.03 25.17 0.45
N ILE A 213 -12.99 25.09 -0.39
CA ILE A 213 -11.69 24.57 0.01
C ILE A 213 -11.00 25.47 1.05
N GLU A 214 -11.14 26.80 0.95
CA GLU A 214 -10.66 27.72 1.99
C GLU A 214 -11.35 27.45 3.33
N SER A 215 -12.65 27.19 3.32
CA SER A 215 -13.40 26.80 4.52
C SER A 215 -12.96 25.43 5.06
N ILE A 216 -12.72 24.44 4.20
CA ILE A 216 -12.16 23.14 4.58
C ILE A 216 -10.80 23.32 5.26
N ALA A 217 -9.91 24.13 4.69
CA ALA A 217 -8.60 24.41 5.28
C ALA A 217 -8.69 25.06 6.67
N LEU A 218 -9.71 25.90 6.91
CA LEU A 218 -9.97 26.46 8.25
C LEU A 218 -10.41 25.39 9.25
N HIS A 219 -11.30 24.47 8.86
CA HIS A 219 -11.72 23.37 9.73
C HIS A 219 -10.55 22.42 10.06
N LEU A 220 -9.72 22.10 9.07
CA LEU A 220 -8.52 21.27 9.28
C LEU A 220 -7.49 21.91 10.21
N LYS A 221 -7.47 23.23 10.30
CA LYS A 221 -6.60 23.96 11.23
C LYS A 221 -7.07 23.81 12.68
N GLU A 222 -8.38 23.72 12.90
CA GLU A 222 -8.98 23.50 14.22
C GLU A 222 -8.88 22.04 14.63
N ASP A 223 -9.25 21.12 13.74
CA ASP A 223 -9.22 19.67 13.93
C ASP A 223 -8.39 18.98 12.82
N PRO A 224 -7.05 18.89 12.99
CA PRO A 224 -6.16 18.22 12.05
C PRO A 224 -6.45 16.73 11.92
N VAL A 225 -6.28 16.20 10.71
CA VAL A 225 -6.55 14.79 10.39
C VAL A 225 -5.26 14.02 10.21
N ILE A 226 -5.15 12.87 10.86
CA ILE A 226 -4.04 11.93 10.63
C ILE A 226 -4.44 10.97 9.52
N VAL A 227 -3.61 10.88 8.48
CA VAL A 227 -3.84 10.03 7.32
C VAL A 227 -2.65 9.10 7.13
N ALA A 228 -2.91 7.80 7.06
CA ALA A 228 -1.96 6.84 6.56
C ALA A 228 -2.03 6.86 5.02
N HIS A 229 -0.94 7.27 4.39
CA HIS A 229 -0.75 7.31 2.95
C HIS A 229 0.24 6.24 2.52
N SER A 230 -0.13 5.43 1.53
CA SER A 230 0.78 4.52 0.84
C SER A 230 0.73 4.88 -0.64
N GLY A 231 1.87 5.26 -1.22
CA GLY A 231 1.96 5.69 -2.60
C GLY A 231 3.15 5.03 -3.30
N ASN A 232 2.89 4.40 -4.44
CA ASN A 232 3.92 3.81 -5.29
C ASN A 232 3.88 4.44 -6.67
N THR A 233 5.05 4.88 -7.14
CA THR A 233 5.24 5.37 -8.50
C THR A 233 6.13 4.41 -9.26
N PHE A 234 5.61 3.90 -10.38
CA PHE A 234 6.31 3.04 -11.33
C PHE A 234 6.74 3.90 -12.53
N ASP A 235 8.00 4.29 -12.55
CA ASP A 235 8.61 5.18 -13.56
C ASP A 235 9.74 4.52 -14.37
N GLY A 236 9.93 3.20 -14.19
CA GLY A 236 11.00 2.43 -14.82
C GLY A 236 12.37 2.54 -14.16
N SER A 237 12.56 3.43 -13.17
CA SER A 237 13.87 3.65 -12.52
C SER A 237 14.41 2.40 -11.81
N SER A 238 13.53 1.63 -11.15
CA SER A 238 13.88 0.36 -10.49
C SER A 238 14.32 -0.71 -11.49
N ILE A 239 13.68 -0.78 -12.65
CA ILE A 239 14.07 -1.68 -13.74
C ILE A 239 15.43 -1.28 -14.29
N LYS A 240 15.64 0.01 -14.54
CA LYS A 240 16.92 0.56 -14.99
C LYS A 240 18.06 0.26 -14.02
N ARG A 241 17.80 0.35 -12.71
CA ARG A 241 18.73 -0.02 -11.65
C ARG A 241 19.08 -1.52 -11.72
N LEU A 242 18.08 -2.39 -11.85
CA LEU A 242 18.29 -3.83 -11.99
C LEU A 242 19.13 -4.16 -13.24
N LEU A 243 18.76 -3.61 -14.40
CA LEU A 243 19.46 -3.83 -15.68
C LEU A 243 20.91 -3.33 -15.64
N SER A 244 21.22 -2.35 -14.80
CA SER A 244 22.57 -1.82 -14.60
C SER A 244 23.40 -2.64 -13.59
N ASN A 245 22.76 -3.44 -12.73
CA ASN A 245 23.43 -4.26 -11.73
C ASN A 245 23.52 -5.72 -12.19
N LYS A 246 24.65 -6.06 -12.83
CA LYS A 246 24.89 -7.40 -13.37
C LYS A 246 24.68 -8.53 -12.34
N TYR A 247 25.11 -8.34 -11.10
CA TYR A 247 25.00 -9.39 -10.09
C TYR A 247 23.54 -9.66 -9.69
N GLU A 248 22.77 -8.59 -9.42
CA GLU A 248 21.33 -8.73 -9.09
C GLU A 248 20.55 -9.31 -10.27
N LEU A 249 20.83 -8.84 -11.49
CA LEU A 249 20.21 -9.32 -12.71
C LEU A 249 20.50 -10.80 -12.96
N ASP A 250 21.78 -11.21 -12.95
CA ASP A 250 22.18 -12.59 -13.19
C ASP A 250 21.55 -13.52 -12.13
N LYS A 251 21.52 -13.10 -10.87
CA LYS A 251 20.86 -13.84 -9.78
C LYS A 251 19.35 -13.98 -9.99
N ALA A 252 18.66 -12.91 -10.40
CA ALA A 252 17.22 -12.95 -10.66
C ALA A 252 16.90 -13.88 -11.84
N MET A 253 17.67 -13.80 -12.93
CA MET A 253 17.52 -14.67 -14.10
C MET A 253 17.77 -16.14 -13.76
N GLU A 254 18.85 -16.45 -13.04
CA GLU A 254 19.19 -17.81 -12.63
C GLU A 254 18.11 -18.40 -11.70
N THR A 255 17.63 -17.61 -10.74
CA THR A 255 16.57 -18.03 -9.81
C THR A 255 15.27 -18.34 -10.57
N THR A 256 14.89 -17.47 -11.49
CA THR A 256 13.69 -17.63 -12.32
C THR A 256 13.80 -18.82 -13.24
N TRP A 257 14.92 -18.98 -13.95
CA TRP A 257 15.13 -20.12 -14.82
C TRP A 257 15.06 -21.44 -14.03
N LYS A 258 15.65 -21.51 -12.83
CA LYS A 258 15.65 -22.73 -12.00
C LYS A 258 14.25 -23.09 -11.47
N SER A 259 13.43 -22.13 -11.10
CA SER A 259 12.10 -22.38 -10.54
C SER A 259 11.06 -22.84 -11.56
N LEU A 260 11.22 -22.51 -12.84
CA LEU A 260 10.23 -22.82 -13.88
C LEU A 260 10.28 -24.28 -14.35
N PRO A 261 9.13 -24.88 -14.74
CA PRO A 261 9.10 -26.21 -15.35
C PRO A 261 9.80 -26.25 -16.71
N LYS A 262 10.59 -27.30 -16.96
CA LYS A 262 11.20 -27.58 -18.27
C LYS A 262 10.76 -28.92 -18.82
N ASP A 263 10.76 -29.04 -20.14
CA ASP A 263 10.58 -30.31 -20.82
C ASP A 263 11.84 -31.19 -20.74
N ARG A 264 11.79 -32.37 -21.37
CA ARG A 264 12.92 -33.32 -21.39
C ARG A 264 14.15 -32.81 -22.15
N HIS A 265 14.03 -31.71 -22.88
CA HIS A 265 15.10 -31.07 -23.64
C HIS A 265 15.58 -29.77 -22.97
N GLU A 266 15.24 -29.56 -21.70
CA GLU A 266 15.56 -28.35 -20.94
C GLU A 266 14.98 -27.06 -21.56
N ARG A 267 13.84 -27.17 -22.26
CA ARG A 267 13.12 -26.04 -22.83
C ARG A 267 11.90 -25.68 -21.99
N MET A 268 11.61 -24.39 -21.90
CA MET A 268 10.47 -23.84 -21.16
C MET A 268 9.38 -23.39 -22.13
N SER A 269 8.11 -23.75 -21.88
CA SER A 269 6.94 -23.31 -22.67
C SER A 269 6.66 -21.83 -22.44
N LYS A 270 6.52 -21.03 -23.50
CA LYS A 270 6.25 -19.58 -23.42
C LYS A 270 5.02 -19.22 -22.57
N GLU A 271 4.09 -20.15 -22.36
CA GLU A 271 2.96 -20.01 -21.43
C GLU A 271 3.41 -19.66 -19.98
N TYR A 272 4.62 -20.04 -19.59
CA TYR A 272 5.19 -19.72 -18.28
C TYR A 272 5.87 -18.34 -18.23
N LEU A 273 5.85 -17.54 -19.30
CA LEU A 273 6.49 -16.22 -19.30
C LEU A 273 5.83 -15.24 -18.32
N ARG A 274 4.52 -15.35 -18.10
CA ARG A 274 3.83 -14.55 -17.07
C ARG A 274 4.30 -14.93 -15.66
N VAL A 275 4.45 -16.23 -15.40
CA VAL A 275 5.02 -16.72 -14.14
C VAL A 275 6.47 -16.28 -13.99
N ALA A 276 7.24 -16.29 -15.08
CA ALA A 276 8.61 -15.79 -15.09
C ALA A 276 8.67 -14.30 -14.75
N TYR A 277 7.77 -13.50 -15.34
CA TYR A 277 7.61 -12.09 -15.00
C TYR A 277 7.34 -11.91 -13.51
N ASP A 278 6.39 -12.66 -12.91
CA ASP A 278 6.07 -12.55 -11.48
C ASP A 278 7.27 -12.87 -10.57
N ILE A 279 8.15 -13.77 -10.98
CA ILE A 279 9.36 -14.10 -10.21
C ILE A 279 10.42 -12.98 -10.32
N VAL A 280 10.56 -12.33 -11.48
CA VAL A 280 11.55 -11.24 -11.65
C VAL A 280 11.03 -9.87 -11.20
N ALA A 281 9.70 -9.68 -11.19
CA ALA A 281 9.05 -8.40 -10.90
C ALA A 281 9.51 -7.79 -9.56
N PRO A 282 9.62 -8.54 -8.44
CA PRO A 282 10.14 -8.01 -7.19
C PRO A 282 11.56 -7.42 -7.30
N ALA A 283 12.46 -8.06 -8.08
CA ALA A 283 13.81 -7.56 -8.30
C ALA A 283 13.82 -6.28 -9.16
N ALA A 284 12.83 -6.16 -10.05
CA ALA A 284 12.66 -5.02 -10.95
C ALA A 284 11.86 -3.87 -10.32
N GLY A 285 11.37 -4.02 -9.09
CA GLY A 285 10.50 -3.05 -8.41
C GLY A 285 9.11 -2.94 -9.05
N LEU A 286 8.65 -4.02 -9.68
CA LEU A 286 7.33 -4.14 -10.29
C LEU A 286 6.40 -4.97 -9.39
N PRO A 287 5.09 -4.71 -9.42
CA PRO A 287 4.11 -5.55 -8.75
C PRO A 287 3.94 -6.87 -9.51
N PRO A 288 3.55 -7.95 -8.81
CA PRO A 288 3.11 -9.18 -9.47
C PRO A 288 1.88 -8.88 -10.33
N TYR A 289 1.70 -9.65 -11.40
CA TYR A 289 0.61 -9.47 -12.34
C TYR A 289 -0.75 -9.62 -11.64
N GLY A 290 -1.68 -8.71 -11.91
CA GLY A 290 -3.01 -8.68 -11.30
C GLY A 290 -3.09 -7.87 -10.01
N ALA A 291 -1.96 -7.43 -9.45
CA ALA A 291 -1.97 -6.61 -8.24
C ALA A 291 -2.27 -5.13 -8.53
N VAL A 292 -1.87 -4.63 -9.70
CA VAL A 292 -2.07 -3.23 -10.09
C VAL A 292 -2.51 -3.17 -11.56
N ASN A 293 -3.81 -2.97 -11.77
CA ASN A 293 -4.42 -2.97 -13.12
C ASN A 293 -3.72 -2.03 -14.11
N GLN A 294 -3.32 -0.83 -13.67
CA GLN A 294 -2.65 0.15 -14.53
C GLN A 294 -1.25 -0.32 -14.98
N VAL A 295 -0.52 -1.04 -14.12
CA VAL A 295 0.76 -1.65 -14.50
C VAL A 295 0.50 -2.89 -15.37
N ASP A 296 -0.55 -3.64 -15.11
CA ASP A 296 -0.94 -4.80 -15.93
C ASP A 296 -1.29 -4.40 -17.36
N GLU A 297 -1.88 -3.22 -17.57
CA GLU A 297 -2.10 -2.66 -18.91
C GLU A 297 -0.78 -2.50 -19.67
N VAL A 298 0.24 -1.88 -19.06
CA VAL A 298 1.60 -1.75 -19.62
C VAL A 298 2.21 -3.12 -19.91
N VAL A 299 2.13 -4.05 -18.96
CA VAL A 299 2.65 -5.41 -19.12
C VAL A 299 1.95 -6.14 -20.27
N ASN A 300 0.62 -6.04 -20.37
CA ASN A 300 -0.17 -6.67 -21.43
C ASN A 300 0.18 -6.11 -22.81
N GLU A 301 0.47 -4.81 -22.94
CA GLU A 301 0.94 -4.23 -24.19
C GLU A 301 2.30 -4.79 -24.60
N VAL A 302 3.25 -4.85 -23.67
CA VAL A 302 4.59 -5.41 -23.92
C VAL A 302 4.52 -6.89 -24.29
N PHE A 303 3.74 -7.69 -23.56
CA PHE A 303 3.58 -9.13 -23.84
C PHE A 303 3.01 -9.41 -25.24
N LYS A 304 2.11 -8.53 -25.74
CA LYS A 304 1.62 -8.58 -27.12
C LYS A 304 2.73 -8.27 -28.12
N MET A 305 3.59 -7.28 -27.85
CA MET A 305 4.70 -6.90 -28.73
C MET A 305 5.74 -8.02 -28.88
N VAL A 306 6.12 -8.67 -27.78
CA VAL A 306 7.12 -9.76 -27.78
C VAL A 306 6.54 -11.12 -28.18
N LYS A 307 5.24 -11.18 -28.54
CA LYS A 307 4.53 -12.42 -28.88
C LYS A 307 4.69 -13.49 -27.78
N ALA A 308 4.54 -13.07 -26.53
CA ALA A 308 4.68 -13.96 -25.37
C ALA A 308 3.58 -15.02 -25.33
N ASP A 309 2.38 -14.70 -25.84
CA ASP A 309 1.23 -15.61 -25.84
C ASP A 309 1.20 -16.58 -27.05
N GLU A 310 2.20 -16.53 -27.95
CA GLU A 310 2.31 -17.49 -29.06
C GLU A 310 2.86 -18.82 -28.57
N ALA A 311 2.20 -19.93 -28.95
CA ALA A 311 2.66 -21.28 -28.63
C ALA A 311 4.11 -21.51 -29.09
N GLY A 312 4.97 -21.92 -28.17
CA GLY A 312 6.38 -22.17 -28.43
C GLY A 312 7.14 -22.52 -27.16
N SER A 313 8.39 -22.95 -27.32
CA SER A 313 9.31 -23.16 -26.21
C SER A 313 10.60 -22.40 -26.44
N CYS A 314 11.30 -22.03 -25.36
CA CYS A 314 12.58 -21.34 -25.39
C CYS A 314 13.64 -22.10 -24.58
N ASN A 315 14.90 -22.05 -25.02
CA ASN A 315 16.04 -22.42 -24.18
C ASN A 315 16.41 -21.26 -23.24
N GLU A 316 17.36 -21.49 -22.34
CA GLU A 316 17.79 -20.49 -21.34
C GLU A 316 18.26 -19.17 -21.96
N ALA A 317 19.02 -19.21 -23.07
CA ALA A 317 19.51 -18.00 -23.72
C ALA A 317 18.39 -17.20 -24.39
N GLU A 318 17.46 -17.89 -25.05
CA GLU A 318 16.25 -17.32 -25.64
C GLU A 318 15.35 -16.71 -24.55
N PHE A 319 15.20 -17.41 -23.43
CA PHE A 319 14.43 -16.95 -22.27
C PHE A 319 15.03 -15.67 -21.66
N ASN A 320 16.33 -15.69 -21.34
CA ASN A 320 17.01 -14.54 -20.75
C ASN A 320 16.90 -13.31 -21.67
N LYS A 321 17.05 -13.52 -22.99
CA LYS A 321 16.84 -12.44 -23.96
C LYS A 321 15.42 -11.90 -23.91
N LEU A 322 14.41 -12.78 -23.85
CA LEU A 322 13.01 -12.36 -23.84
C LEU A 322 12.63 -11.60 -22.57
N ILE A 323 13.08 -12.04 -21.39
CA ILE A 323 12.82 -11.32 -20.13
C ILE A 323 13.52 -9.96 -20.14
N LEU A 324 14.74 -9.86 -20.68
CA LEU A 324 15.42 -8.56 -20.83
C LEU A 324 14.67 -7.62 -21.78
N GLU A 325 14.13 -8.14 -22.87
CA GLU A 325 13.29 -7.38 -23.82
C GLU A 325 12.01 -6.89 -23.14
N ILE A 326 11.29 -7.78 -22.43
CA ILE A 326 10.09 -7.43 -21.66
C ILE A 326 10.39 -6.34 -20.62
N LEU A 327 11.43 -6.53 -19.80
CA LEU A 327 11.80 -5.54 -18.78
C LEU A 327 12.22 -4.21 -19.41
N GLY A 328 12.99 -4.25 -20.50
CA GLY A 328 13.41 -3.06 -21.24
C GLY A 328 12.23 -2.28 -21.83
N ASP A 329 11.26 -2.97 -22.42
CA ASP A 329 10.08 -2.35 -23.01
C ASP A 329 9.15 -1.76 -21.94
N ILE A 330 8.92 -2.48 -20.83
CA ILE A 330 8.17 -1.95 -19.67
C ILE A 330 8.86 -0.69 -19.14
N MET A 331 10.18 -0.72 -18.97
CA MET A 331 10.96 0.43 -18.53
C MET A 331 10.75 1.65 -19.43
N LEU A 332 10.81 1.48 -20.76
CA LEU A 332 10.61 2.57 -21.71
C LEU A 332 9.20 3.15 -21.67
N GLN A 333 8.18 2.30 -21.52
CA GLN A 333 6.79 2.77 -21.40
C GLN A 333 6.56 3.56 -20.10
N LEU A 334 7.09 3.06 -18.98
CA LEU A 334 6.98 3.74 -17.68
C LEU A 334 7.83 5.02 -17.58
N GLU A 335 8.98 5.09 -18.25
CA GLU A 335 9.77 6.34 -18.35
C GLU A 335 9.00 7.42 -19.12
N GLY A 336 8.18 7.03 -20.11
CA GLY A 336 7.34 7.95 -20.89
C GLY A 336 6.06 8.37 -20.16
N ASN A 337 5.41 7.42 -19.48
CA ASN A 337 4.16 7.61 -18.74
C ASN A 337 4.22 6.88 -17.39
N PRO A 338 4.74 7.51 -16.33
CA PRO A 338 4.79 6.89 -15.01
C PRO A 338 3.40 6.56 -14.46
N VAL A 339 3.27 5.39 -13.84
CA VAL A 339 2.04 4.97 -13.17
C VAL A 339 2.17 5.23 -11.68
N THR A 340 1.30 6.06 -11.11
CA THR A 340 1.24 6.27 -9.65
C THR A 340 -0.03 5.68 -9.08
N VAL A 341 0.10 4.85 -8.06
CA VAL A 341 -1.01 4.27 -7.32
C VAL A 341 -0.86 4.65 -5.87
N SER A 342 -1.91 5.23 -5.30
CA SER A 342 -1.93 5.58 -3.89
C SER A 342 -3.18 5.06 -3.20
N SER A 343 -3.04 4.78 -1.92
CA SER A 343 -4.11 4.42 -1.00
C SER A 343 -3.99 5.32 0.23
N ASN A 344 -5.13 5.81 0.71
CA ASN A 344 -5.21 6.73 1.82
C ASN A 344 -6.27 6.24 2.82
N ALA A 345 -5.93 6.21 4.09
CA ALA A 345 -6.86 5.88 5.16
C ALA A 345 -6.72 6.89 6.30
N VAL A 346 -7.86 7.35 6.83
CA VAL A 346 -7.87 8.20 8.02
C VAL A 346 -7.58 7.31 9.23
N VAL A 347 -6.55 7.70 10.00
CA VAL A 347 -6.19 7.02 11.23
C VAL A 347 -6.94 7.72 12.36
N ASN A 348 -8.13 7.24 12.67
CA ASN A 348 -8.75 7.51 13.96
C ASN A 348 -7.95 6.71 14.98
N GLU A 349 -7.40 7.33 16.04
CA GLU A 349 -6.86 6.56 17.17
C GLU A 349 -7.95 5.60 17.66
N PRO A 350 -7.84 4.29 17.42
CA PRO A 350 -8.67 3.35 18.14
C PRO A 350 -8.08 3.29 19.56
N GLU A 351 -8.91 3.03 20.58
CA GLU A 351 -8.37 2.58 21.87
C GLU A 351 -7.41 1.42 21.59
N ALA A 352 -6.11 1.65 21.84
CA ALA A 352 -5.04 0.86 21.29
C ALA A 352 -5.27 -0.65 21.49
N PRO A 353 -5.26 -1.47 20.43
CA PRO A 353 -5.17 -2.92 20.59
C PRO A 353 -3.81 -3.24 21.24
N THR A 354 -3.85 -4.02 22.31
CA THR A 354 -2.75 -4.38 23.24
C THR A 354 -1.61 -5.22 22.62
N PHE A 355 -1.38 -5.14 21.31
CA PHE A 355 -0.47 -6.05 20.61
C PHE A 355 0.98 -5.56 20.50
N LEU A 356 1.23 -4.25 20.57
CA LEU A 356 2.58 -3.70 20.57
C LEU A 356 2.95 -3.17 21.96
N PRO A 357 4.14 -3.51 22.50
CA PRO A 357 4.58 -2.89 23.74
C PRO A 357 4.71 -1.39 23.52
N ALA A 358 4.13 -0.59 24.41
CA ALA A 358 4.40 0.83 24.49
C ALA A 358 5.91 1.03 24.56
N ALA A 359 6.47 1.88 23.69
CA ALA A 359 7.86 2.27 23.78
C ALA A 359 8.09 2.84 25.18
N SER A 360 8.86 2.12 26.01
CA SER A 360 9.27 2.60 27.32
C SER A 360 10.21 3.78 27.12
N ASN A 361 9.68 5.00 27.24
CA ASN A 361 10.47 6.19 27.47
C ASN A 361 11.17 6.04 28.83
N HIS A 362 12.36 5.44 28.82
CA HIS A 362 13.31 5.60 29.92
C HIS A 362 13.93 7.00 29.83
N GLY A 363 13.19 7.98 30.32
CA GLY A 363 13.79 9.21 30.83
C GLY A 363 14.37 8.90 32.21
N GLU A 364 15.64 8.49 32.24
CA GLU A 364 16.42 8.52 33.48
C GLU A 364 16.54 9.98 33.92
N SER A 365 15.90 10.27 35.05
CA SER A 365 16.15 11.46 35.85
C SER A 365 16.99 10.99 37.04
N GLU A 366 18.26 11.37 37.06
CA GLU A 366 19.02 11.58 38.29
C GLU A 366 19.22 13.08 38.50
#